data_AF-X1C4L7-F1
#
_entry.id   AF-X1C4L7-F1
#
_cell.length_a   1.000
_cell.length_b   1.000
_cell.length_c   1.000
_cell.angle_alpha   90.00
_cell.angle_beta   90.00
_cell.angle_gamma   90.00
#
_symmetry.space_group_name_H-M   'P 1'
#
loop_
_entity.id
_entity.type
_entity.pdbx_description
1 polymer ?
#
loop_
_entity_poly.entity_id
_entity_poly.type
_entity_poly.pdbx_seq_one_letter_code
_entity_poly.pdbx_strand_id
1 'polypeptide(L)'
;MIDQLGHGQCILFGHDWGAPIVYTTALLYPEKVTAIAGLSVPYHPRSEVRILELWERLFPDRFFYQTYFQAEGVAEAELEADVPASLRKVYYSISGDLDSPLFLQKKPKDAGLLDGLIDPDPYPAW
;
A
#
# COMPACT_ATOMS: atom_id res chain seq x y z
N MET A 1 8.64 -20.93 8.52
CA MET A 1 9.77 -20.42 7.71
C MET A 1 11.02 -20.16 8.54
N ILE A 2 11.03 -19.26 9.52
CA ILE A 2 12.24 -18.99 10.35
C ILE A 2 12.79 -20.28 10.98
N ASP A 3 11.96 -21.06 11.66
CA ASP A 3 12.43 -22.26 12.36
C ASP A 3 12.80 -23.40 11.39
N GLN A 4 12.05 -23.53 10.29
CA GLN A 4 12.22 -24.63 9.33
C GLN A 4 13.38 -24.40 8.35
N LEU A 5 13.62 -23.15 7.94
CA LEU A 5 14.54 -22.80 6.86
C LEU A 5 15.65 -21.83 7.31
N GLY A 6 15.40 -21.01 8.34
CA GLY A 6 16.36 -20.05 8.88
C GLY A 6 17.14 -20.56 10.10
N HIS A 7 17.00 -21.84 10.45
CA HIS A 7 17.64 -22.41 11.64
C HIS A 7 17.35 -21.62 12.93
N GLY A 8 16.16 -21.03 13.02
CA GLY A 8 15.70 -20.28 14.19
C GLY A 8 16.03 -18.79 14.19
N GLN A 9 16.77 -18.27 13.20
CA GLN A 9 17.03 -16.83 13.05
C GLN A 9 16.84 -16.33 11.61
N CYS A 10 16.57 -15.05 11.43
CA CYS A 10 16.46 -14.45 10.10
C CYS A 10 16.72 -12.94 10.07
N ILE A 11 17.03 -12.44 8.87
CA ILE A 11 16.94 -11.03 8.51
C ILE A 11 15.70 -10.86 7.63
N LEU A 12 14.86 -9.88 7.92
CA LEU A 12 13.60 -9.65 7.19
C LEU A 12 13.66 -8.39 6.32
N PHE A 13 13.14 -8.48 5.11
CA PHE A 13 12.99 -7.36 4.18
C PHE A 13 11.52 -7.18 3.85
N GLY A 14 11.01 -5.97 4.00
CA GLY A 14 9.62 -5.63 3.74
C GLY A 14 9.50 -4.39 2.86
N HIS A 15 8.69 -4.48 1.81
CA HIS A 15 8.35 -3.36 0.93
C HIS A 15 6.85 -3.07 1.02
N ASP A 16 6.47 -1.79 1.01
CA ASP A 16 5.06 -1.36 1.11
C ASP A 16 4.39 -1.94 2.37
N TRP A 17 3.27 -2.67 2.28
CA TRP A 17 2.66 -3.38 3.41
C TRP A 17 3.55 -4.46 4.04
N GLY A 18 4.56 -4.94 3.33
CA GLY A 18 5.60 -5.80 3.90
C GLY A 18 6.45 -5.10 4.95
N ALA A 19 6.66 -3.78 4.85
CA ALA A 19 7.46 -3.02 5.81
C ALA A 19 6.86 -3.03 7.24
N PRO A 20 5.58 -2.65 7.47
CA PRO A 20 4.98 -2.78 8.79
C PRO A 20 4.94 -4.23 9.30
N ILE A 21 4.78 -5.22 8.41
CA ILE A 21 4.86 -6.63 8.79
C ILE A 21 6.23 -6.97 9.37
N VAL A 22 7.34 -6.58 8.73
CA VAL A 22 8.68 -6.87 9.28
C VAL A 22 8.98 -6.08 10.55
N TYR A 23 8.50 -4.84 10.67
CA TYR A 23 8.61 -4.07 11.92
C TYR A 23 7.91 -4.76 13.08
N THR A 24 6.64 -5.15 12.90
CA THR A 24 5.87 -5.83 13.94
C THR A 24 6.45 -7.21 14.26
N THR A 25 6.92 -7.95 13.25
CA THR A 25 7.53 -9.28 13.46
C THR A 25 8.81 -9.18 14.29
N ALA A 26 9.67 -8.20 14.03
CA ALA A 26 10.89 -7.98 14.81
C ALA A 26 10.60 -7.59 16.27
N LEU A 27 9.56 -6.79 16.50
CA LEU A 27 9.13 -6.42 17.86
C LEU A 27 8.56 -7.60 18.65
N LEU A 28 7.84 -8.51 17.98
CA LEU A 28 7.21 -9.67 18.62
C LEU A 28 8.19 -10.83 18.86
N TYR A 29 9.21 -10.96 18.02
CA TYR A 29 10.18 -12.06 18.05
C TYR A 29 11.64 -11.58 17.97
N PRO A 30 12.07 -10.71 18.90
CA PRO A 30 13.42 -10.12 18.87
C PRO A 30 14.54 -11.16 19.00
N GLU A 31 14.25 -12.34 19.56
CA GLU A 31 15.19 -13.46 19.67
C GLU A 31 15.41 -14.19 18.34
N LYS A 32 14.47 -14.05 17.40
CA LYS A 32 14.49 -14.69 16.07
C LYS A 32 14.92 -13.73 14.96
N VAL A 33 14.58 -12.45 15.05
CA VAL A 33 14.87 -11.47 14.00
C VAL A 33 16.11 -10.65 14.36
N THR A 34 17.21 -10.89 13.64
CA THR A 34 18.52 -10.27 13.96
C THR A 34 18.71 -8.92 13.29
N ALA A 35 18.03 -8.67 12.17
CA ALA A 35 18.00 -7.37 11.50
C ALA A 35 16.76 -7.25 10.60
N ILE A 36 16.40 -6.01 10.24
CA ILE A 36 15.31 -5.72 9.30
C ILE A 36 15.69 -4.61 8.32
N ALA A 37 15.06 -4.63 7.15
CA ALA A 37 15.02 -3.51 6.22
C ALA A 37 13.57 -3.28 5.75
N GLY A 38 13.08 -2.05 5.91
CA GLY A 38 11.78 -1.62 5.43
C GLY A 38 11.93 -0.60 4.30
N LEU A 39 11.16 -0.77 3.23
CA LEU A 39 11.15 0.11 2.06
C LEU A 39 9.76 0.74 1.91
N SER A 40 9.74 2.00 1.47
CA SER A 40 8.54 2.80 1.17
C SER A 40 7.74 3.27 2.39
N VAL A 41 7.41 2.39 3.35
CA VAL A 41 6.60 2.74 4.53
C VAL A 41 7.50 2.78 5.78
N PRO A 42 7.69 3.96 6.42
CA PRO A 42 8.52 4.06 7.63
C PRO A 42 7.89 3.39 8.85
N TYR A 43 8.73 3.02 9.82
CA TYR A 43 8.27 2.54 11.12
C TYR A 43 7.56 3.65 11.90
N HIS A 44 6.37 3.33 12.41
CA HIS A 44 5.61 4.19 13.30
C HIS A 44 5.23 3.41 14.56
N PRO A 45 5.56 3.91 15.76
CA PRO A 45 5.06 3.33 17.01
C PRO A 45 3.53 3.29 17.03
N ARG A 46 2.97 2.36 17.81
CA ARG A 46 1.51 2.23 17.91
C ARG A 46 0.91 3.52 18.48
N SER A 47 0.01 4.13 17.71
CA SER A 47 -0.78 5.28 18.14
C SER A 47 -1.96 4.86 19.01
N GLU A 48 -2.36 5.72 19.95
CA GLU A 48 -3.60 5.60 20.72
C GLU A 48 -4.85 5.81 19.85
N VAL A 49 -4.71 6.49 18.72
CA VAL A 49 -5.81 6.74 17.77
C VAL A 49 -5.90 5.59 16.77
N ARG A 50 -7.12 5.10 16.53
CA ARG A 50 -7.39 4.13 15.47
C ARG A 50 -7.12 4.75 14.11
N ILE A 51 -6.36 4.06 13.27
CA ILE A 51 -5.88 4.64 12.00
C ILE A 51 -7.04 5.01 11.06
N LEU A 52 -8.12 4.22 11.04
CA LEU A 52 -9.31 4.53 10.24
C LEU A 52 -10.01 5.81 10.71
N GLU A 53 -10.14 6.03 12.02
CA GLU A 53 -10.67 7.29 12.57
C GLU A 53 -9.77 8.48 12.21
N LEU A 54 -8.45 8.28 12.19
CA LEU A 54 -7.51 9.30 11.74
C LEU A 54 -7.73 9.63 10.25
N TRP A 55 -7.94 8.63 9.40
CA TRP A 55 -8.23 8.83 7.99
C TRP A 55 -9.54 9.59 7.76
N GLU A 56 -10.60 9.25 8.48
CA GLU A 56 -11.87 9.99 8.41
C GLU A 56 -11.70 11.48 8.79
N ARG A 57 -10.87 11.78 9.79
CA ARG A 57 -10.58 13.16 10.22
C ARG A 57 -9.68 13.92 9.25
N LEU A 58 -8.69 13.25 8.68
CA LEU A 58 -7.74 13.88 7.75
C LEU A 58 -8.33 14.03 6.35
N PHE A 59 -9.21 13.10 5.94
CA PHE A 59 -9.84 13.04 4.63
C PHE A 59 -11.37 13.18 4.72
N PRO A 60 -11.90 14.24 5.36
CA PRO A 60 -13.34 14.47 5.40
C PRO A 60 -13.85 14.74 3.98
N ASP A 61 -14.91 14.04 3.59
CA ASP A 61 -15.62 14.21 2.32
C ASP A 61 -14.76 14.17 1.06
N ARG A 62 -13.64 13.44 1.12
CA ARG A 62 -12.75 13.18 -0.02
C ARG A 62 -12.37 11.72 -0.10
N PHE A 63 -12.03 11.26 -1.30
CA PHE A 63 -11.52 9.92 -1.49
C PHE A 63 -10.24 9.69 -0.68
N PHE A 64 -10.14 8.50 -0.08
CA PHE A 64 -8.89 7.96 0.44
C PHE A 64 -8.90 6.44 0.31
N TYR A 65 -7.90 5.89 -0.38
CA TYR A 65 -7.92 4.49 -0.81
C TYR A 65 -8.07 3.49 0.35
N GLN A 66 -7.44 3.73 1.50
CA GLN A 66 -7.55 2.78 2.63
C GLN A 66 -8.97 2.73 3.20
N THR A 67 -9.69 3.85 3.19
CA THR A 67 -11.10 3.91 3.60
C THR A 67 -12.00 3.30 2.53
N TYR A 68 -11.71 3.56 1.25
CA TYR A 68 -12.40 2.96 0.11
C TYR A 68 -12.32 1.42 0.13
N PHE A 69 -11.16 0.86 0.47
CA PHE A 69 -10.95 -0.59 0.58
C PHE A 69 -11.67 -1.25 1.77
N GLN A 70 -12.28 -0.49 2.69
CA GLN A 70 -13.03 -1.08 3.81
C GLN A 70 -14.38 -1.67 3.39
N ALA A 71 -14.96 -1.21 2.27
CA ALA A 71 -16.21 -1.73 1.75
C ALA A 71 -15.94 -2.99 0.92
N GLU A 72 -16.09 -4.16 1.55
CA GLU A 72 -15.88 -5.47 0.93
C GLU A 72 -16.64 -5.60 -0.41
N GLY A 73 -15.93 -6.03 -1.45
CA GLY A 73 -16.46 -6.25 -2.79
C GLY A 73 -16.48 -5.00 -3.68
N VAL A 74 -16.32 -3.80 -3.14
CA VAL A 74 -16.37 -2.56 -3.93
C VAL A 74 -15.06 -2.35 -4.71
N ALA A 75 -13.92 -2.39 -4.01
CA ALA A 75 -12.62 -2.20 -4.62
C ALA A 75 -12.23 -3.39 -5.51
N GLU A 76 -12.61 -4.60 -5.09
CA GLU A 76 -12.43 -5.83 -5.86
C GLU A 76 -13.18 -5.72 -7.19
N ALA A 77 -14.45 -5.34 -7.18
CA ALA A 77 -15.22 -5.18 -8.41
C ALA A 77 -14.62 -4.14 -9.37
N GLU A 78 -14.09 -3.02 -8.86
CA GLU A 78 -13.40 -2.02 -9.70
C GLU A 78 -12.11 -2.58 -10.29
N LEU A 79 -11.23 -3.16 -9.46
CA LEU A 79 -9.90 -3.61 -9.87
C LEU A 79 -9.93 -4.86 -10.75
N GLU A 80 -10.88 -5.77 -10.52
CA GLU A 80 -11.01 -7.03 -11.24
C GLU A 80 -11.77 -6.91 -12.57
N ALA A 81 -12.48 -5.80 -12.81
CA ALA A 81 -13.20 -5.56 -14.06
C ALA A 81 -12.27 -5.63 -15.30
N ASP A 82 -11.04 -5.16 -15.16
CA ASP A 82 -9.96 -5.30 -16.15
C ASP A 82 -8.60 -5.32 -15.43
N VAL A 83 -8.16 -6.50 -14.99
CA VAL A 83 -6.91 -6.67 -14.23
C VAL A 83 -5.68 -6.10 -14.97
N PRO A 84 -5.45 -6.38 -16.27
CA PRO A 84 -4.35 -5.77 -17.01
C PRO A 84 -4.37 -4.25 -17.01
N ALA A 85 -5.53 -3.62 -17.24
CA ALA A 85 -5.65 -2.16 -17.22
C ALA A 85 -5.47 -1.58 -15.82
N SER A 86 -6.06 -2.21 -14.79
CA SER A 86 -5.91 -1.82 -13.39
C SER A 86 -4.44 -1.80 -12.98
N LEU A 87 -3.70 -2.88 -13.27
CA LEU A 87 -2.28 -2.97 -12.96
C LEU A 87 -1.46 -1.90 -13.70
N ARG A 88 -1.68 -1.74 -15.03
CA ARG A 88 -0.97 -0.69 -15.79
C ARG A 88 -1.23 0.70 -15.22
N LYS A 89 -2.49 1.05 -14.99
CA LYS A 89 -2.89 2.36 -14.46
C LYS A 89 -2.23 2.62 -13.11
N VAL A 90 -2.28 1.64 -12.20
CA VAL A 90 -1.66 1.76 -10.87
C VAL A 90 -0.15 1.93 -10.98
N TYR A 91 0.55 1.05 -11.70
CA TYR A 91 2.01 1.14 -11.83
C TYR A 91 2.45 2.42 -12.51
N TYR A 92 1.78 2.83 -13.59
CA TYR A 92 2.09 4.08 -14.27
C TYR A 92 1.84 5.28 -13.36
N SER A 93 0.75 5.29 -12.58
CA SER A 93 0.37 6.39 -11.68
C SER A 93 1.35 6.68 -10.54
N ILE A 94 2.23 5.72 -10.22
CA ILE A 94 3.28 5.84 -9.20
C ILE A 94 4.70 5.76 -9.79
N SER A 95 4.82 5.78 -11.12
CA SER A 95 6.09 5.69 -11.82
C SER A 95 6.86 7.01 -11.78
N GLY A 96 8.15 6.95 -12.14
CA GLY A 96 9.01 8.14 -12.28
C GLY A 96 8.74 8.97 -13.53
N ASP A 97 7.82 8.56 -14.41
CA ASP A 97 7.48 9.29 -15.64
C ASP A 97 6.51 10.45 -15.40
N LEU A 98 5.96 10.56 -14.19
CA LEU A 98 5.02 11.59 -13.78
C LEU A 98 5.68 12.60 -12.83
N ASP A 99 5.40 13.89 -13.02
CA ASP A 99 5.87 14.96 -12.12
C ASP A 99 5.31 14.81 -10.68
N SER A 100 4.19 14.09 -10.52
CA SER A 100 3.55 13.81 -9.24
C SER A 100 2.72 12.53 -9.34
N PRO A 101 2.67 11.69 -8.28
CA PRO A 101 1.89 10.47 -8.30
C PRO A 101 0.39 10.75 -8.38
N LEU A 102 -0.27 10.19 -9.39
CA LEU A 102 -1.72 10.32 -9.58
C LEU A 102 -2.52 9.42 -8.64
N PHE A 103 -1.90 8.36 -8.10
CA PHE A 103 -2.54 7.39 -7.21
C PHE A 103 -3.17 8.04 -5.96
N LEU A 104 -2.55 9.11 -5.46
CA LEU A 104 -2.99 9.86 -4.27
C LEU A 104 -3.54 11.25 -4.60
N GLN A 105 -3.94 11.48 -5.86
CA GLN A 105 -4.55 12.74 -6.24
C GLN A 105 -5.85 12.99 -5.48
N LYS A 106 -6.22 14.27 -5.30
CA LYS A 106 -7.47 14.64 -4.64
C LYS A 106 -8.64 14.23 -5.55
N LYS A 107 -9.58 13.46 -5.00
CA LYS A 107 -10.82 13.07 -5.69
C LYS A 107 -12.05 13.29 -4.79
N PRO A 108 -13.25 13.46 -5.40
CA PRO A 108 -14.52 13.41 -4.68
C PRO A 108 -14.68 12.12 -3.88
N LYS A 109 -15.46 12.15 -2.79
CA LYS A 109 -15.65 11.00 -1.89
C LYS A 109 -16.20 9.74 -2.58
N ASP A 110 -16.99 9.93 -3.62
CA ASP A 110 -17.68 8.91 -4.41
C ASP A 110 -16.85 8.39 -5.60
N ALA A 111 -15.62 8.87 -5.78
CA ALA A 111 -14.71 8.38 -6.81
C ALA A 111 -14.18 6.97 -6.51
N GLY A 112 -13.83 6.24 -7.57
CA GLY A 112 -13.06 5.00 -7.52
C GLY A 112 -11.55 5.23 -7.43
N LEU A 113 -10.80 4.16 -7.16
CA LEU A 113 -9.35 4.20 -7.13
C LEU A 113 -8.75 4.49 -8.51
N LEU A 114 -9.35 3.96 -9.58
CA LEU A 114 -8.84 4.09 -10.94
C LEU A 114 -9.29 5.40 -11.61
N ASP A 115 -10.24 6.12 -11.02
CA ASP A 115 -10.73 7.39 -11.56
C ASP A 115 -9.61 8.42 -11.68
N GLY A 116 -9.47 8.97 -12.89
CA GLY A 116 -8.45 9.95 -13.23
C GLY A 116 -7.03 9.39 -13.33
N LEU A 117 -6.83 8.07 -13.26
CA LEU A 117 -5.54 7.46 -13.59
C LEU A 117 -5.38 7.33 -15.10
N ILE A 118 -4.17 7.57 -15.58
CA ILE A 118 -3.83 7.44 -17.00
C ILE A 118 -3.61 5.97 -17.31
N ASP A 119 -4.26 5.50 -18.38
CA ASP A 119 -3.92 4.25 -19.03
C ASP A 119 -2.92 4.53 -20.16
N PRO A 120 -1.63 4.22 -20.00
CA PRO A 120 -0.62 4.64 -20.97
C PRO A 120 -0.78 3.88 -22.30
N ASP A 121 -0.83 4.63 -23.39
CA ASP A 121 -0.74 4.13 -24.77
C ASP A 121 0.01 5.18 -25.65
N PRO A 122 1.23 4.91 -26.14
CA PRO A 122 1.96 3.64 -26.01
C PRO A 122 2.41 3.36 -24.56
N TYR A 123 2.82 2.12 -24.29
CA TYR A 123 3.39 1.76 -22.99
C TYR A 123 4.68 2.53 -22.69
N PRO A 124 4.99 2.75 -21.39
CA PRO A 124 6.27 3.32 -21.00
C PRO A 124 7.45 2.50 -21.56
N ALA A 125 8.59 3.17 -21.74
CA ALA A 125 9.76 2.54 -22.37
C ALA A 125 10.54 1.58 -21.45
N TRP A 126 10.20 1.53 -20.16
CA TRP A 126 10.83 0.67 -19.14
C TRP A 126 10.08 -0.65 -18.95
#